data_AF-A0A3N7H5Y2-F1
#
_entry.id   AF-A0A3N7H5Y2-F1
#
_cell.length_a   1.000
_cell.length_b   1.000
_cell.length_c   1.000
_cell.angle_alpha   90.00
_cell.angle_beta   90.00
_cell.angle_gamma   90.00
#
_symmetry.space_group_name_H-M   'P 1'
#
loop_
_entity.id
_entity.type
_entity.pdbx_description
1 polymer ?
#
loop_
_entity_poly.entity_id
_entity_poly.type
_entity_poly.pdbx_seq_one_letter_code
_entity_poly.pdbx_strand_id
1 'polypeptide(L)'
;MSELLALDPGGTTGFAVVDLTTYEVIERGQFKDWRAVVPDLLRDYPYDAIAYESFILRRGAYTSDQIDPVYVIGAIEAWAEWEGIPTAHYPPSTTKQVTDEVLERLGWLVPNPARADAF
;
A
#
# COMPACT_ATOMS: atom_id res chain seq x y z
N MET A 1 -4.68 -20.43 1.32
CA MET A 1 -5.28 -19.10 1.09
C MET A 1 -4.21 -18.32 0.37
N SER A 2 -4.54 -17.61 -0.70
CA SER A 2 -3.54 -16.87 -1.46
C SER A 2 -3.67 -15.38 -1.19
N GLU A 3 -2.60 -14.71 -0.79
CA GLU A 3 -2.64 -13.34 -0.25
C GLU A 3 -1.73 -12.38 -1.02
N LEU A 4 -2.27 -11.19 -1.31
CA LEU A 4 -1.56 -10.08 -1.94
C LEU A 4 -1.42 -8.92 -0.95
N LEU A 5 -0.18 -8.47 -0.74
CA LEU A 5 0.08 -7.18 -0.11
C LEU A 5 0.08 -6.07 -1.16
N ALA A 6 -0.92 -5.20 -1.14
CA ALA A 6 -1.00 -4.00 -1.96
C ALA A 6 -0.54 -2.76 -1.17
N LEU A 7 0.34 -1.95 -1.73
CA LEU A 7 0.86 -0.74 -1.10
C LEU A 7 0.71 0.49 -2.01
N ASP A 8 0.45 1.63 -1.37
CA ASP A 8 0.48 2.96 -1.98
C ASP A 8 1.58 3.79 -1.27
N PRO A 9 2.86 3.69 -1.71
CA PRO A 9 3.98 4.35 -1.04
C PRO A 9 3.89 5.89 -1.14
N GLY A 10 3.85 6.55 0.01
CA GLY A 10 3.70 8.00 0.11
C GLY A 10 4.34 8.54 1.39
N GLY A 11 4.24 9.87 1.62
CA GLY A 11 4.56 10.43 2.95
C GLY A 11 3.65 9.90 4.05
N THR A 12 2.51 9.32 3.69
CA THR A 12 1.76 8.36 4.48
C THR A 12 1.46 7.20 3.54
N THR A 13 2.01 6.03 3.84
CA THR A 13 1.87 4.84 3.01
C THR A 13 0.58 4.11 3.38
N GLY A 14 -0.27 3.87 2.39
CA GLY A 14 -1.43 2.99 2.53
C GLY A 14 -1.05 1.54 2.27
N PHE A 15 -1.72 0.60 2.94
CA PHE A 15 -1.61 -0.82 2.63
C PHE A 15 -2.97 -1.52 2.68
N ALA A 16 -3.07 -2.63 1.96
CA ALA A 16 -4.15 -3.59 2.06
C ALA A 16 -3.62 -5.03 1.85
N VAL A 17 -4.13 -5.97 2.63
CA VAL A 17 -3.94 -7.41 2.42
C VAL A 17 -5.22 -7.94 1.79
N VAL A 18 -5.10 -8.61 0.64
CA VAL A 18 -6.22 -9.08 -0.17
C VAL A 18 -6.13 -10.59 -0.35
N ASP A 19 -7.22 -11.31 -0.08
CA ASP A 19 -7.34 -12.71 -0.47
C ASP A 19 -7.56 -12.77 -1.99
N LEU A 20 -6.61 -13.33 -2.73
CA LEU A 20 -6.67 -13.48 -4.19
C LEU A 20 -7.70 -14.52 -4.64
N THR A 21 -8.21 -15.35 -3.74
CA THR A 21 -9.24 -16.36 -4.02
C THR A 21 -10.64 -15.74 -4.04
N THR A 22 -10.92 -14.87 -3.07
CA THR A 22 -12.24 -14.25 -2.87
C THR A 22 -12.29 -12.80 -3.34
N TYR A 23 -11.13 -12.18 -3.57
CA TYR A 23 -10.94 -10.76 -3.83
C TYR A 23 -11.43 -9.87 -2.68
N GLU A 24 -11.46 -10.40 -1.46
CA GLU A 24 -11.85 -9.67 -0.26
C GLU A 24 -10.63 -9.05 0.42
N VAL A 25 -10.83 -7.87 1.01
CA VAL A 25 -9.82 -7.19 1.82
C VAL A 25 -9.81 -7.83 3.22
N ILE A 26 -8.70 -8.48 3.57
CA ILE A 26 -8.47 -9.09 4.88
C ILE A 26 -8.12 -8.00 5.90
N GLU A 27 -7.18 -7.14 5.54
CA GLU A 27 -6.69 -6.06 6.38
C GLU A 27 -6.40 -4.82 5.53
N ARG A 28 -6.54 -3.63 6.13
CA ARG A 28 -6.09 -2.38 5.52
C ARG A 28 -5.69 -1.36 6.57
N GLY A 29 -4.75 -0.49 6.23
CA GLY A 29 -4.30 0.55 7.13
C GLY A 29 -3.43 1.59 6.45
N GLN A 30 -2.84 2.45 7.29
CA GLN A 30 -1.96 3.52 6.86
C GLN A 30 -0.86 3.70 7.90
N PHE A 31 0.36 4.00 7.45
CA PHE A 31 1.47 4.31 8.34
C PHE A 31 2.31 5.47 7.80
N LYS A 32 2.89 6.25 8.73
CA LYS A 32 3.86 7.31 8.41
C LYS A 32 5.30 6.86 8.65
N ASP A 33 5.55 6.19 9.77
CA ASP A 33 6.88 5.69 10.11
C ASP A 33 7.06 4.26 9.60
N TRP A 34 7.49 4.15 8.35
CA TRP A 34 7.71 2.87 7.71
C TRP A 34 8.77 2.00 8.42
N ARG A 35 9.71 2.61 9.15
CA ARG A 35 10.77 1.88 9.85
C ARG A 35 10.23 1.06 11.01
N ALA A 36 9.16 1.54 11.63
CA ALA A 36 8.47 0.84 12.71
C ALA A 36 7.47 -0.19 12.17
N VAL A 37 6.79 0.10 11.05
CA VAL A 37 5.66 -0.71 10.59
C VAL A 37 6.05 -1.79 9.58
N VAL A 38 6.90 -1.47 8.60
CA VAL A 38 7.23 -2.41 7.51
C VAL A 38 7.82 -3.72 8.06
N PRO A 39 8.77 -3.73 9.01
CA PRO A 39 9.29 -4.99 9.54
C PRO A 39 8.25 -5.92 10.17
N ASP A 40 7.23 -5.35 10.82
CA ASP A 40 6.16 -6.13 11.46
C ASP A 40 5.12 -6.57 10.42
N LEU A 41 4.71 -5.67 9.53
CA LEU A 41 3.82 -5.97 8.40
C LEU A 41 4.35 -7.13 7.53
N LEU A 42 5.66 -7.17 7.34
CA LEU A 42 6.34 -8.21 6.55
C LEU A 42 6.54 -9.51 7.34
N ARG A 43 6.51 -9.48 8.67
CA ARG A 43 6.67 -10.68 9.51
C ARG A 43 5.35 -11.42 9.72
N ASP A 44 4.25 -10.68 9.80
CA ASP A 44 2.98 -11.20 10.32
C ASP A 44 2.19 -12.03 9.28
N TYR A 45 2.56 -11.97 8.00
CA TYR A 45 1.82 -12.61 6.92
C TYR A 45 2.74 -13.28 5.88
N PRO A 46 2.48 -14.54 5.49
CA PRO A 46 3.14 -15.18 4.35
C PRO A 46 2.46 -14.73 3.04
N TYR A 47 2.81 -13.55 2.54
CA TYR A 47 2.29 -13.05 1.27
C TYR A 47 2.78 -13.90 0.08
N ASP A 48 1.91 -14.21 -0.87
CA ASP A 48 2.31 -14.88 -2.13
C ASP A 48 2.77 -13.90 -3.20
N ALA A 49 2.38 -12.63 -3.08
CA ALA A 49 2.76 -11.57 -3.98
C ALA A 49 2.68 -10.21 -3.29
N ILE A 50 3.43 -9.25 -3.83
CA ILE A 50 3.36 -7.84 -3.42
C ILE A 50 3.09 -6.98 -4.65
N ALA A 51 2.17 -6.03 -4.54
CA ALA A 51 1.90 -5.01 -5.55
C ALA A 51 2.07 -3.61 -4.99
N TYR A 52 2.69 -2.69 -5.74
CA TYR A 52 2.81 -1.29 -5.32
C TYR A 52 2.84 -0.30 -6.47
N GLU A 53 2.40 0.93 -6.20
CA GLU A 53 2.55 2.05 -7.13
C GLU A 53 4.02 2.47 -7.21
N SER A 54 4.53 2.65 -8.43
CA SER A 54 5.86 3.19 -8.65
C SER A 54 5.92 4.66 -8.25
N PHE A 55 6.99 5.05 -7.56
CA PHE A 55 7.22 6.43 -7.20
C PHE A 55 8.08 7.16 -8.25
N ILE A 56 7.60 8.28 -8.78
CA ILE A 56 8.40 9.17 -9.63
C ILE A 56 8.92 10.33 -8.80
N LEU A 57 10.24 10.35 -8.56
CA LEU A 57 10.90 11.47 -7.92
C LEU A 57 10.79 12.73 -8.80
N ARG A 58 10.16 13.77 -8.25
CA ARG A 58 9.98 15.05 -8.95
C ARG A 58 11.06 16.05 -8.57
N ARG A 59 11.45 16.89 -9.52
CA ARG A 59 12.34 18.03 -9.25
C ARG A 59 11.67 18.96 -8.24
N GLY A 60 12.36 19.31 -7.16
CA GLY A 60 11.76 20.07 -6.06
C GLY A 60 11.43 19.23 -4.82
N ALA A 61 11.56 17.89 -4.90
CA ALA A 61 11.43 17.01 -3.75
C ALA A 61 12.71 17.07 -2.91
N TYR A 62 12.65 17.78 -1.78
CA TYR A 62 13.80 18.00 -0.89
C TYR A 62 13.54 17.64 0.57
N THR A 63 12.29 17.34 0.95
CA THR A 63 11.96 16.89 2.31
C THR A 63 12.00 15.37 2.41
N SER A 64 12.29 14.86 3.62
CA SER A 64 12.35 13.42 3.92
C SER A 64 11.08 12.69 3.47
N ASP A 65 9.94 13.30 3.75
CA ASP A 65 8.57 12.86 3.46
C ASP A 65 8.27 12.76 1.97
N GLN A 66 9.03 13.46 1.11
CA GLN A 66 8.94 13.34 -0.35
C GLN A 66 9.88 12.26 -0.91
N ILE A 67 10.84 11.77 -0.13
CA ILE A 67 11.82 10.74 -0.54
C ILE A 67 11.49 9.39 0.14
N ASP A 68 10.79 9.41 1.28
CA ASP A 68 10.36 8.22 2.02
C ASP A 68 9.70 7.13 1.18
N PRO A 69 8.88 7.43 0.15
CA PRO A 69 8.36 6.40 -0.75
C PRO A 69 9.43 5.52 -1.39
N VAL A 70 10.60 6.09 -1.73
CA VAL A 70 11.73 5.35 -2.31
C VAL A 70 12.31 4.37 -1.30
N TYR A 71 12.41 4.78 -0.02
CA TYR A 71 12.91 3.91 1.04
C TYR A 71 11.93 2.79 1.38
N VAL A 72 10.63 3.09 1.38
CA VAL A 72 9.57 2.08 1.56
C VAL A 72 9.66 1.03 0.45
N ILE A 73 9.70 1.46 -0.81
CA ILE A 73 9.80 0.55 -1.96
C ILE A 73 11.07 -0.31 -1.86
N GLY A 74 12.21 0.30 -1.60
CA GLY A 74 13.47 -0.43 -1.48
C GLY A 74 13.49 -1.45 -0.33
N ALA A 75 12.86 -1.14 0.81
CA ALA A 75 12.75 -2.08 1.92
C ALA A 75 11.87 -3.28 1.57
N ILE A 76 10.78 -3.05 0.85
CA ILE A 76 9.82 -4.08 0.44
C ILE A 76 10.41 -4.98 -0.65
N GLU A 77 11.07 -4.40 -1.66
CA GLU A 77 11.76 -5.16 -2.71
C GLU A 77 12.86 -6.05 -2.12
N ALA A 78 13.69 -5.51 -1.21
CA ALA A 78 14.75 -6.29 -0.57
C ALA A 78 14.21 -7.46 0.26
N TRP A 79 13.10 -7.26 0.97
CA TRP A 79 12.46 -8.34 1.72
C TRP A 79 11.83 -9.37 0.80
N ALA A 80 11.11 -8.94 -0.23
CA ALA A 80 10.48 -9.85 -1.19
C ALA A 80 11.53 -10.73 -1.90
N GLU A 81 12.68 -10.15 -2.25
CA GLU A 81 13.80 -10.90 -2.81
C GLU A 81 14.35 -11.94 -1.82
N TRP A 82 14.49 -11.59 -0.53
CA TRP A 82 14.92 -12.53 0.51
C TRP A 82 13.95 -13.72 0.61
N GLU A 83 12.66 -13.44 0.72
CA GLU A 83 11.63 -14.47 0.92
C GLU A 83 11.24 -15.20 -0.38
N GLY A 84 11.76 -14.77 -1.54
CA GLY A 84 11.42 -15.33 -2.85
C GLY A 84 9.99 -15.00 -3.29
N ILE A 85 9.44 -13.88 -2.82
CA ILE A 85 8.08 -13.42 -3.11
C ILE A 85 8.09 -12.55 -4.37
N PRO A 86 7.25 -12.83 -5.38
CA PRO A 86 7.16 -12.01 -6.58
C PRO A 86 6.57 -10.62 -6.28
N THR A 87 7.20 -9.60 -6.86
CA THR A 87 6.75 -8.20 -6.79
C THR A 87 6.22 -7.72 -8.14
N ALA A 88 5.12 -6.99 -8.14
CA ALA A 88 4.60 -6.26 -9.29
C ALA A 88 4.50 -4.76 -8.98
N HIS A 89 4.92 -3.92 -9.91
CA HIS A 89 4.75 -2.47 -9.78
C HIS A 89 4.05 -1.90 -11.00
N TYR A 90 3.28 -0.83 -10.78
CA TYR A 90 2.55 -0.12 -11.82
C TYR A 90 2.94 1.36 -11.83
N PRO A 91 2.98 2.02 -13.00
CA PRO A 91 3.32 3.44 -13.09
C PRO A 91 2.30 4.27 -12.30
N PRO A 92 2.72 5.41 -11.75
CA PRO A 92 1.81 6.22 -10.97
C PRO A 92 0.68 6.73 -11.85
N SER A 93 -0.54 6.48 -11.43
CA SER A 93 -1.71 6.79 -12.25
C SER A 93 -2.07 8.27 -12.07
N THR A 94 -2.06 9.04 -13.16
CA THR A 94 -2.55 10.44 -13.14
C THR A 94 -4.03 10.55 -12.80
N THR A 95 -4.75 9.43 -12.83
CA THR A 95 -6.17 9.31 -12.50
C THR A 95 -6.29 8.30 -11.37
N LYS A 96 -6.78 8.69 -10.18
CA LYS A 96 -7.11 7.71 -9.13
C LYS A 96 -8.07 6.66 -9.74
N GLN A 97 -7.58 5.46 -10.02
CA GLN A 97 -8.42 4.40 -10.61
C GLN A 97 -9.35 3.80 -9.55
N VAL A 98 -9.00 3.99 -8.28
CA VAL A 98 -9.75 3.58 -7.11
C VAL A 98 -10.10 4.84 -6.31
N THR A 99 -11.24 5.45 -6.61
CA THR A 99 -11.83 6.55 -5.82
C THR A 99 -12.80 6.00 -4.78
N ASP A 100 -13.16 6.81 -3.77
CA ASP A 100 -14.23 6.45 -2.82
C ASP A 100 -15.53 6.10 -3.57
N GLU A 101 -15.85 6.78 -4.68
CA GLU A 101 -17.00 6.45 -5.56
C GLU A 101 -16.84 5.08 -6.27
N VAL A 102 -15.63 4.72 -6.70
CA VAL A 102 -15.36 3.39 -7.27
C VAL A 102 -15.47 2.32 -6.19
N LEU A 103 -14.93 2.57 -4.99
CA LEU A 103 -15.00 1.67 -3.86
C LEU A 103 -16.44 1.51 -3.33
N GLU A 104 -17.23 2.58 -3.33
CA GLU A 104 -18.65 2.58 -2.98
C GLU A 104 -19.46 1.78 -4.00
N ARG A 105 -19.20 1.97 -5.31
CA ARG A 105 -19.83 1.17 -6.38
C ARG A 105 -19.48 -0.32 -6.33
N LEU A 106 -18.31 -0.67 -5.81
CA LEU A 106 -17.87 -2.05 -5.62
C LEU A 106 -18.32 -2.65 -4.28
N GLY A 107 -18.92 -1.87 -3.38
CA GLY A 107 -19.34 -2.31 -2.05
C GLY A 107 -18.18 -2.51 -1.07
N TRP A 108 -17.00 -1.95 -1.35
CA TRP A 108 -15.76 -2.14 -0.60
C TRP A 108 -15.40 -0.94 0.30
N LEU A 109 -16.17 0.14 0.20
CA LEU A 109 -16.05 1.29 1.09
C LEU A 109 -16.80 1.02 2.41
N VAL A 110 -16.10 0.50 3.42
CA VAL A 110 -16.65 0.45 4.80
C VAL A 110 -16.69 1.87 5.37
N PRO A 111 -17.86 2.41 5.77
CA PRO A 111 -17.97 3.75 6.35
C PRO A 111 -17.10 3.88 7.59
N ASN A 112 -16.24 4.89 7.63
CA ASN A 112 -15.52 5.25 8.86
C ASN A 112 -16.44 6.11 9.75
N PRO A 113 -16.87 5.64 10.94
CA PRO A 113 -17.72 6.42 11.83
C PRO A 113 -17.08 7.75 12.27
N ALA A 114 -15.76 7.87 12.19
CA ALA A 114 -15.01 9.07 12.58
C ALA A 114 -14.98 10.18 11.52
N ARG A 115 -15.52 9.96 10.30
CA ARG A 115 -15.61 11.00 9.26
C ARG A 115 -16.89 11.83 9.30
N ALA A 116 -17.85 11.49 10.17
CA ALA A 116 -19.12 12.23 10.29
C ALA A 116 -18.98 13.61 10.97
N ASP A 117 -17.84 13.92 11.58
CA ASP A 117 -17.63 15.15 12.37
C ASP A 117 -16.67 16.17 11.73
N ALA A 118 -16.33 16.03 10.44
CA ALA A 118 -15.49 17.02 9.75
C ALA A 118 -16.21 17.55 8.49
N PHE A 119 -17.09 18.52 8.71
CA PHE A 119 -17.55 19.48 7.70
C PHE A 119 -16.43 20.49 7.37
#